data_AF-A0A081BAK3-F1
#
_entry.id   AF-A0A081BAK3-F1
#
_cell.length_a   1.000
_cell.length_b   1.000
_cell.length_c   1.000
_cell.angle_alpha   90.00
_cell.angle_beta   90.00
_cell.angle_gamma   90.00
#
_symmetry.space_group_name_H-M   'P 1'
#
loop_
_entity.id
_entity.type
_entity.pdbx_description
1 polymer ?
#
loop_
_entity_poly.entity_id
_entity_poly.type
_entity_poly.pdbx_seq_one_letter_code
_entity_poly.pdbx_strand_id
1 'polypeptide(L)'
;MSNEDYELALAKVEEAIPSQHKAWVLSRLTYGNEISLSQRIRFLLNYFGDIFGDKSARRKLCWKIVNTRNYLTHYDEGLADEAAKGMQIWVLCRKMETLLQLHLLKELKFSDERIKQIALKSLDMKHALDLKMAKA
;
A
#
# COMPACT_ATOMS: atom_id res chain seq x y z
N MET A 1 10.87 -14.94 -7.37
CA MET A 1 11.61 -16.15 -6.96
C MET A 1 10.59 -17.07 -6.31
N SER A 2 10.62 -18.38 -6.61
CA SER A 2 9.73 -19.31 -5.90
C SER A 2 10.13 -19.39 -4.42
N ASN A 3 9.27 -19.91 -3.56
CA ASN A 3 9.64 -20.13 -2.16
C ASN A 3 10.76 -21.16 -2.05
N GLU A 4 10.74 -22.21 -2.88
CA GLU A 4 11.78 -23.24 -2.93
C GLU A 4 13.15 -22.65 -3.30
N ASP A 5 13.20 -21.81 -4.33
CA ASP A 5 14.45 -21.11 -4.71
C ASP A 5 14.96 -20.20 -3.58
N TYR A 6 14.05 -19.58 -2.82
CA TYR A 6 14.41 -18.70 -1.72
C TYR A 6 15.01 -19.45 -0.54
N GLU A 7 14.41 -20.57 -0.13
CA GLU A 7 14.94 -21.43 0.94
C GLU A 7 16.34 -21.95 0.59
N LEU A 8 16.55 -22.37 -0.67
CA LEU A 8 17.87 -22.78 -1.16
C LEU A 8 18.90 -21.65 -1.11
N ALA A 9 18.50 -20.42 -1.42
CA ALA A 9 19.37 -19.26 -1.30
C ALA A 9 19.66 -18.91 0.16
N LEU A 10 18.67 -18.99 1.04
CA LEU A 10 18.79 -18.76 2.49
C LEU A 10 19.78 -19.72 3.14
N ALA A 11 19.72 -21.00 2.81
CA ALA A 11 20.67 -22.00 3.32
C ALA A 11 22.13 -21.68 2.96
N LYS A 12 22.37 -21.24 1.71
CA LYS A 12 23.71 -20.82 1.26
C LYS A 12 24.19 -19.56 1.98
N VAL A 13 23.28 -18.61 2.20
CA VAL A 13 23.57 -17.39 2.95
C VAL A 13 23.89 -17.73 4.41
N GLU A 14 23.13 -18.64 5.01
CA GLU A 14 23.32 -19.09 6.38
C GLU A 14 24.71 -19.70 6.62
N GLU A 15 25.21 -20.49 5.66
CA GLU A 15 26.54 -21.10 5.69
C GLU A 15 27.68 -20.06 5.58
N ALA A 16 27.44 -18.97 4.84
CA ALA A 16 28.44 -17.94 4.56
C ALA A 16 28.57 -16.86 5.65
N ILE A 17 27.60 -16.72 6.56
CA ILE A 17 27.59 -15.66 7.57
C ILE A 17 28.37 -16.07 8.84
N PRO A 18 29.30 -15.22 9.33
CA PRO A 18 29.94 -15.45 10.63
C PRO A 18 28.94 -15.62 11.76
N SER A 19 29.20 -16.57 12.67
CA SER A 19 28.30 -16.93 13.79
C SER A 19 27.80 -15.72 14.60
N GLN A 20 28.67 -14.74 14.81
CA GLN A 20 28.37 -13.49 15.54
C GLN A 20 27.29 -12.60 14.88
N HIS A 21 27.08 -12.71 13.56
CA HIS A 21 26.07 -11.93 12.82
C HIS A 21 24.89 -12.78 12.36
N LYS A 22 24.99 -14.10 12.48
CA LYS A 22 24.04 -15.07 11.93
C LYS A 22 22.60 -14.79 12.36
N ALA A 23 22.35 -14.63 13.67
CA ALA A 23 21.02 -14.36 14.20
C ALA A 23 20.41 -13.05 13.67
N TRP A 24 21.20 -11.97 13.63
CA TRP A 24 20.74 -10.68 13.13
C TRP A 24 20.39 -10.75 11.64
N VAL A 25 21.26 -11.33 10.81
CA VAL A 25 21.03 -11.41 9.36
C VAL A 25 19.83 -12.32 9.04
N LEU A 26 19.75 -13.50 9.65
CA LEU A 26 18.63 -14.42 9.41
C LEU A 26 17.28 -13.81 9.82
N SER A 27 17.23 -13.06 10.93
CA SER A 27 16.00 -12.36 11.35
C SER A 27 15.50 -11.34 10.32
N ARG A 28 16.40 -10.76 9.52
CA ARG A 28 16.06 -9.82 8.44
C ARG A 28 15.62 -10.51 7.17
N LEU A 29 16.01 -11.78 6.98
CA LEU A 29 15.71 -12.58 5.80
C LEU A 29 14.49 -13.49 6.00
N THR A 30 13.99 -13.67 7.22
CA THR A 30 12.83 -14.55 7.51
C THR A 30 11.64 -14.32 6.59
N TYR A 31 11.37 -13.07 6.21
CA TYR A 31 10.28 -12.69 5.28
C TYR A 31 10.80 -11.97 4.03
N GLY A 32 12.08 -12.12 3.69
CA GLY A 32 12.72 -11.34 2.62
C GLY A 32 12.21 -11.63 1.21
N ASN A 33 11.57 -12.78 0.98
CA ASN A 33 10.89 -13.10 -0.28
C ASN A 33 9.41 -12.65 -0.31
N GLU A 34 8.89 -12.10 0.79
CA GLU A 34 7.53 -11.58 0.83
C GLU A 34 7.47 -10.14 0.33
N ILE A 35 6.40 -9.83 -0.41
CA ILE A 35 6.12 -8.45 -0.79
C ILE A 35 5.67 -7.64 0.44
N SER A 36 6.43 -6.60 0.75
CA SER A 36 6.11 -5.70 1.86
C SER A 36 4.74 -5.05 1.67
N LEU A 37 4.11 -4.63 2.77
CA LEU A 37 2.85 -3.87 2.71
C LEU A 37 2.98 -2.61 1.82
N SER A 38 4.11 -1.91 1.91
CA SER A 38 4.40 -0.73 1.08
C SER A 38 4.44 -1.05 -0.41
N GLN A 39 5.05 -2.17 -0.79
CA GLN A 39 5.07 -2.62 -2.19
C GLN A 39 3.66 -2.99 -2.66
N ARG A 40 2.91 -3.77 -1.86
CA ARG A 40 1.52 -4.15 -2.16
C ARG A 40 0.63 -2.93 -2.42
N ILE A 41 0.60 -1.98 -1.48
CA ILE A 41 -0.22 -0.76 -1.60
C ILE A 41 0.20 0.08 -2.81
N ARG A 42 1.50 0.17 -3.10
CA ARG A 42 2.00 0.91 -4.26
C ARG A 42 1.56 0.28 -5.58
N PHE A 43 1.59 -1.05 -5.69
CA PHE A 43 1.09 -1.75 -6.88
C PHE A 43 -0.40 -1.48 -7.08
N LEU A 44 -1.20 -1.61 -6.02
CA LEU A 44 -2.64 -1.33 -6.07
C LEU A 44 -2.94 0.11 -6.50
N LEU A 45 -2.22 1.10 -5.96
CA LEU A 45 -2.41 2.51 -6.30
C LEU A 45 -1.98 2.86 -7.73
N ASN A 46 -0.89 2.27 -8.21
CA ASN A 46 -0.36 2.58 -9.54
C ASN A 46 -1.28 2.16 -10.68
N TYR A 47 -2.11 1.14 -10.45
CA TYR A 47 -3.12 0.73 -11.42
C TYR A 47 -4.13 1.85 -11.74
N PHE A 48 -4.43 2.69 -10.75
CA PHE A 48 -5.39 3.79 -10.86
C PHE A 48 -4.69 5.16 -10.81
N GLY A 49 -3.56 5.29 -11.52
CA GLY A 49 -2.74 6.50 -11.54
C GLY A 49 -3.50 7.77 -11.90
N ASP A 50 -4.42 7.68 -12.86
CA ASP A 50 -5.28 8.79 -13.30
C ASP A 50 -6.28 9.27 -12.23
N ILE A 51 -6.58 8.42 -11.24
CA ILE A 51 -7.62 8.65 -10.23
C ILE A 51 -6.99 9.11 -8.91
N PHE A 52 -5.87 8.51 -8.51
CA PHE A 52 -5.17 8.83 -7.26
C PHE A 52 -4.08 9.92 -7.41
N GLY A 53 -4.05 10.59 -8.55
CA GLY A 53 -3.09 11.66 -8.84
C GLY A 53 -1.71 11.14 -9.22
N ASP A 54 -0.74 12.06 -9.34
CA ASP A 54 0.61 11.74 -9.83
C ASP A 54 1.40 10.76 -8.93
N LYS A 55 2.60 10.37 -9.40
CA LYS A 55 3.48 9.44 -8.68
C LYS A 55 3.85 9.93 -7.28
N SER A 56 3.98 11.25 -7.08
CA SER A 56 4.32 11.86 -5.78
C SER A 56 3.14 11.75 -4.81
N ALA A 57 1.93 12.10 -5.27
CA ALA A 57 0.70 11.97 -4.50
C ALA A 57 0.47 10.51 -4.06
N ARG A 58 0.61 9.55 -4.97
CA ARG A 58 0.47 8.12 -4.66
C ARG A 58 1.54 7.63 -3.68
N ARG A 59 2.78 8.11 -3.80
CA ARG A 59 3.85 7.77 -2.85
C ARG A 59 3.52 8.28 -1.44
N LYS A 60 3.05 9.52 -1.31
CA LYS A 60 2.63 10.11 -0.03
C LYS A 60 1.45 9.34 0.58
N LEU A 61 0.45 9.00 -0.22
CA LEU A 61 -0.70 8.20 0.21
C LEU A 61 -0.27 6.81 0.71
N CYS A 62 0.55 6.10 -0.06
CA CYS A 62 1.11 4.80 0.34
C CYS A 62 1.85 4.88 1.68
N TRP A 63 2.70 5.90 1.84
CA TRP A 63 3.46 6.10 3.07
C TRP A 63 2.55 6.39 4.27
N LYS A 64 1.53 7.24 4.09
CA LYS A 64 0.56 7.55 5.15
C LYS A 64 -0.24 6.31 5.56
N ILE A 65 -0.66 5.46 4.61
CA ILE A 65 -1.33 4.18 4.88
C ILE A 65 -0.44 3.27 5.73
N VAL A 66 0.80 3.03 5.28
CA VAL A 66 1.74 2.12 5.94
C VAL A 66 2.06 2.60 7.36
N ASN A 67 2.42 3.87 7.52
CA ASN A 67 2.81 4.39 8.82
C ASN A 67 1.63 4.46 9.79
N THR A 68 0.45 4.85 9.32
CA THR A 68 -0.76 4.84 10.17
C THR A 68 -1.07 3.43 10.64
N ARG A 69 -1.02 2.42 9.75
CA ARG A 69 -1.22 1.02 10.16
C ARG A 69 -0.17 0.60 11.16
N ASN A 70 1.11 0.82 10.86
CA ASN A 70 2.22 0.41 11.72
C ASN A 70 2.10 1.02 13.12
N TYR A 71 1.82 2.32 13.19
CA TYR A 71 1.58 3.01 14.46
C TYR A 71 0.40 2.40 15.22
N LEU A 72 -0.75 2.19 14.58
CA LEU A 72 -1.93 1.64 15.26
C LEU A 72 -1.78 0.17 15.68
N THR A 73 -0.91 -0.61 15.04
CA THR A 73 -0.69 -2.03 15.39
C THR A 73 0.46 -2.25 16.37
N HIS A 74 1.50 -1.42 16.30
CA HIS A 74 2.72 -1.60 17.09
C HIS A 74 2.94 -0.49 18.12
N TYR A 75 2.13 0.56 18.13
CA TYR A 75 2.24 1.75 18.99
C TYR A 75 3.67 2.31 19.04
N ASP A 76 4.35 2.29 17.89
CA ASP A 76 5.70 2.85 17.75
C ASP A 76 5.61 4.38 17.87
N GLU A 77 6.02 4.92 19.02
CA GLU A 77 5.99 6.36 19.30
C GLU A 77 6.76 7.17 18.23
N GLY A 78 7.78 6.58 17.59
CA GLY A 78 8.53 7.19 16.51
C GLY A 78 7.76 7.37 15.21
N LEU A 79 6.56 6.79 15.10
CA LEU A 79 5.63 6.95 13.96
C LEU A 79 4.40 7.79 14.31
N ALA A 80 4.30 8.30 15.55
CA ALA A 80 3.12 8.98 16.04
C ALA A 80 2.81 10.25 15.23
N ASP A 81 3.83 11.00 14.82
CA ASP A 81 3.64 12.23 14.06
C ASP A 81 3.37 11.97 12.57
N GLU A 82 3.90 10.87 12.05
CA GLU A 82 3.65 10.40 10.70
C GLU A 82 2.27 9.75 10.53
N ALA A 83 1.70 9.19 11.60
CA ALA A 83 0.39 8.55 11.57
C ALA A 83 -0.75 9.55 11.28
N ALA A 84 -1.82 9.09 10.63
CA ALA A 84 -3.03 9.87 10.49
C ALA A 84 -3.72 10.02 11.86
N LYS A 85 -4.25 11.21 12.15
CA LYS A 85 -4.95 11.51 13.41
C LYS A 85 -6.33 12.12 13.13
N GLY A 86 -7.31 11.84 13.98
CA GLY A 86 -8.66 12.40 13.90
C GLY A 86 -9.29 12.24 12.50
N MET A 87 -9.74 13.36 11.92
CA MET A 87 -10.37 13.38 10.59
C MET A 87 -9.46 12.82 9.47
N GLN A 88 -8.14 12.89 9.62
CA GLN A 88 -7.22 12.32 8.62
C GLN A 88 -7.36 10.78 8.53
N ILE A 89 -7.66 10.10 9.64
CA ILE A 89 -7.89 8.64 9.63
C ILE A 89 -9.14 8.34 8.80
N TRP A 90 -10.21 9.09 9.01
CA TRP A 90 -11.44 8.92 8.24
C TRP A 90 -11.20 9.13 6.74
N VAL A 91 -10.53 10.22 6.35
CA VAL A 91 -10.16 10.47 4.95
C VAL A 91 -9.29 9.33 4.38
N LEU A 92 -8.32 8.85 5.15
CA LEU A 92 -7.44 7.75 4.75
C LEU A 92 -8.22 6.45 4.52
N CYS A 93 -9.16 6.12 5.42
CA CYS A 93 -10.05 4.96 5.27
C CYS A 93 -10.92 5.09 4.02
N ARG A 94 -11.51 6.26 3.76
CA ARG A 94 -12.31 6.50 2.54
C ARG A 94 -11.50 6.32 1.26
N LYS A 95 -10.24 6.78 1.24
CA LYS A 95 -9.33 6.55 0.10
C LYS A 95 -9.02 5.05 -0.09
N MET A 96 -8.78 4.31 0.99
CA MET A 96 -8.53 2.86 0.93
C MET A 96 -9.77 2.07 0.52
N GLU A 97 -10.94 2.45 1.00
CA GLU A 97 -12.23 1.87 0.61
C GLU A 97 -12.48 2.09 -0.89
N THR A 98 -12.26 3.32 -1.37
CA THR A 98 -12.34 3.62 -2.81
C THR A 98 -11.37 2.75 -3.61
N LEU A 99 -10.12 2.63 -3.17
CA LEU A 99 -9.12 1.78 -3.83
C LEU A 99 -9.59 0.32 -3.93
N LEU A 100 -10.14 -0.23 -2.83
CA LEU A 100 -10.71 -1.58 -2.80
C LEU A 100 -11.88 -1.72 -3.79
N GLN A 101 -12.81 -0.77 -3.79
CA GLN A 101 -13.97 -0.78 -4.69
C GLN A 101 -13.55 -0.75 -6.17
N LEU A 102 -12.55 0.05 -6.54
CA LEU A 102 -12.08 0.10 -7.94
C LEU A 102 -11.41 -1.22 -8.36
N HIS A 103 -10.63 -1.86 -7.48
CA HIS A 103 -10.07 -3.19 -7.74
C HIS A 103 -11.16 -4.25 -7.86
N LEU A 104 -12.21 -4.21 -7.02
CA LEU A 104 -13.36 -5.12 -7.15
C LEU A 104 -14.06 -4.95 -8.50
N LEU A 105 -14.28 -3.71 -8.97
CA LEU A 105 -14.85 -3.48 -10.30
C LEU A 105 -13.97 -4.07 -11.41
N LYS A 106 -12.64 -4.02 -11.25
CA LYS A 106 -11.71 -4.62 -12.20
C LYS A 106 -11.80 -6.14 -12.22
N GLU A 107 -11.90 -6.77 -11.06
CA GLU A 107 -12.11 -8.22 -10.95
C GLU A 107 -13.42 -8.65 -11.61
N LEU A 108 -14.47 -7.82 -11.50
CA LEU A 108 -15.75 -7.97 -12.21
C LEU A 108 -15.67 -7.65 -13.72
N LYS A 109 -14.48 -7.45 -14.27
CA LYS A 109 -14.21 -7.21 -15.70
C LYS A 109 -14.82 -5.93 -16.27
N PHE A 110 -15.03 -4.91 -15.45
CA PHE A 110 -15.37 -3.59 -15.95
C PHE A 110 -14.18 -2.99 -16.72
N SER A 111 -14.45 -2.27 -17.81
CA SER A 111 -13.40 -1.57 -18.55
C SER A 111 -12.82 -0.41 -17.75
N ASP A 112 -11.58 -0.01 -18.05
CA ASP A 112 -10.91 1.06 -17.32
C ASP A 112 -11.64 2.40 -17.50
N GLU A 113 -12.24 2.64 -18.68
CA GLU A 113 -13.09 3.80 -18.93
C GLU A 113 -14.34 3.78 -18.05
N ARG A 114 -14.98 2.62 -17.89
CA ARG A 114 -16.18 2.49 -17.07
C ARG A 114 -15.85 2.68 -15.59
N ILE A 115 -14.74 2.13 -15.11
CA ILE A 115 -14.24 2.33 -13.75
C ILE A 115 -13.96 3.83 -13.51
N LYS A 116 -13.28 4.49 -14.45
CA LYS A 116 -13.00 5.93 -14.37
C LYS A 116 -14.29 6.75 -14.33
N GLN A 117 -15.29 6.42 -15.15
CA GLN A 117 -16.59 7.08 -15.10
C GLN A 117 -17.31 6.89 -13.76
N ILE A 118 -17.26 5.69 -13.17
CA ILE A 118 -17.86 5.41 -11.86
C ILE A 118 -17.17 6.25 -10.78
N ALA A 119 -15.83 6.25 -10.76
CA ALA A 119 -15.04 7.06 -9.82
C ALA A 119 -15.35 8.56 -9.95
N LEU A 120 -15.54 9.05 -11.17
CA LEU A 120 -15.88 10.44 -11.49
C LEU A 120 -17.37 10.79 -11.41
N LYS A 121 -18.26 9.85 -11.06
CA LYS A 121 -19.70 10.13 -10.91
C LYS A 121 -20.19 9.88 -9.49
N SER A 122 -19.60 8.92 -8.78
CA SER A 122 -19.89 8.67 -7.37
C SER A 122 -19.49 9.85 -6.50
N LEU A 123 -20.46 10.47 -5.82
CA LEU A 123 -20.22 11.58 -4.90
C LEU A 123 -19.28 11.16 -3.76
N ASP A 124 -19.49 9.95 -3.25
CA ASP A 124 -18.70 9.32 -2.21
C ASP A 124 -17.22 9.15 -2.60
N MET A 125 -16.96 8.64 -3.80
CA MET A 125 -15.59 8.44 -4.31
C MET A 125 -14.93 9.78 -4.64
N LYS A 126 -15.67 10.75 -5.17
CA LYS A 126 -15.15 12.12 -5.39
C LYS A 126 -14.67 12.76 -4.11
N HIS A 127 -15.50 12.69 -3.05
CA HIS A 127 -15.14 13.23 -1.74
C HIS A 127 -13.91 12.51 -1.16
N ALA A 128 -13.84 11.19 -1.31
CA ALA A 128 -12.66 10.43 -0.88
C ALA A 128 -11.38 10.82 -1.64
N LEU A 129 -11.50 11.13 -2.93
CA LEU A 129 -10.37 11.41 -3.82
C LEU A 129 -10.00 12.89 -3.91
N ASP A 130 -10.68 13.77 -3.17
CA ASP A 130 -10.51 15.23 -3.25
C ASP A 130 -10.64 15.79 -4.68
N LEU A 131 -11.46 15.14 -5.51
CA LEU A 131 -11.64 15.54 -6.91
C LEU A 131 -12.56 16.76 -6.99
N LYS A 132 -12.10 17.83 -7.66
CA LYS A 132 -12.91 19.03 -7.90
C LYS A 132 -14.19 18.67 -8.66
N MET A 133 -15.32 19.25 -8.27
CA MET A 133 -16.55 19.14 -9.05
C MET A 133 -16.33 19.82 -10.41
N ALA A 134 -16.53 19.07 -11.51
CA ALA A 134 -16.68 19.69 -12.81
C ALA A 134 -17.94 20.56 -12.76
N LYS A 135 -17.80 21.86 -13.07
CA LYS A 135 -18.96 22.75 -13.24
C LYS A 135 -19.79 22.18 -14.40
N ALA A 136 -21.08 21.97 -14.13
CA ALA A 136 -22.07 21.63 -15.14
C ALA A 136 -22.25 22.78 -16.13
#